data_AF-A0A256YVA5-F1
#
_entry.id   AF-A0A256YVA5-F1
#
_cell.length_a   1.000
_cell.length_b   1.000
_cell.length_c   1.000
_cell.angle_alpha   90.00
_cell.angle_beta   90.00
_cell.angle_gamma   90.00
#
_symmetry.space_group_name_H-M   'P 1'
#
loop_
_entity.id
_entity.type
_entity.pdbx_description
1 polymer ?
#
loop_
_entity_poly.entity_id
_entity_poly.type
_entity_poly.pdbx_seq_one_letter_code
_entity_poly.pdbx_strand_id
1 'polypeptide(L)'
;MAYVYIRKLREVFREYSKAKTLLEDIIVSFNRDLERQSEEIRSVSQGVEEVLLEISKLKNREGDVGLESFEERIADIRERVETVSKIRERLEARIDALDKKIEEVFKRQDEQAEKISRLESSLASLRVNVLEAGLEDAEVKTAIPLRKDKALSKLTDTELRVLEILATEGEKTASQIRERINLTREHTSRLMKSLYSRGYVERNTERRPYIYQIKREMRELLKRRRELEA
;
A
#
# COMPACT_ATOMS: atom_id res chain seq x y z
N MET A 1 -66.46 -107.38 12.56
CA MET A 1 -65.13 -106.74 12.61
C MET A 1 -64.77 -105.93 11.35
N ALA A 2 -64.92 -106.47 10.14
CA ALA A 2 -64.50 -105.78 8.89
C ALA A 2 -65.16 -104.39 8.63
N TYR A 3 -66.44 -104.22 8.96
CA TYR A 3 -67.17 -102.95 8.73
C TYR A 3 -66.59 -101.75 9.52
N VAL A 4 -66.15 -101.98 10.76
CA VAL A 4 -65.56 -100.93 11.62
C VAL A 4 -64.21 -100.46 11.06
N TYR A 5 -63.41 -101.37 10.53
CA TYR A 5 -62.14 -101.05 9.88
C TYR A 5 -62.32 -100.26 8.59
N ILE A 6 -63.30 -100.63 7.75
CA ILE A 6 -63.59 -99.90 6.51
C ILE A 6 -64.06 -98.45 6.81
N ARG A 7 -64.86 -98.27 7.86
CA ARG A 7 -65.30 -96.92 8.29
C ARG A 7 -64.12 -96.06 8.77
N LYS A 8 -63.24 -96.61 9.63
CA LYS A 8 -62.03 -95.91 10.09
C LYS A 8 -61.07 -95.58 8.94
N LEU A 9 -60.90 -96.50 7.99
CA LEU A 9 -60.04 -96.27 6.82
C LEU A 9 -60.55 -95.13 5.94
N ARG A 10 -61.87 -95.04 5.74
CA ARG A 10 -62.50 -93.91 5.03
C ARG A 10 -62.33 -92.58 5.77
N GLU A 11 -62.36 -92.60 7.09
CA GLU A 11 -62.16 -91.39 7.92
C GLU A 11 -60.72 -90.88 7.83
N VAL A 12 -59.73 -91.78 7.98
CA VAL A 12 -58.31 -91.47 7.78
C VAL A 12 -58.05 -90.96 6.35
N PHE A 13 -58.67 -91.55 5.34
CA PHE A 13 -58.51 -91.08 3.96
C PHE A 13 -59.07 -89.67 3.77
N ARG A 14 -60.20 -89.33 4.41
CA ARG A 14 -60.75 -87.95 4.38
C ARG A 14 -59.83 -86.97 5.09
N GLU A 15 -59.31 -87.32 6.26
CA GLU A 15 -58.37 -86.47 6.99
C GLU A 15 -57.07 -86.26 6.22
N TYR A 16 -56.55 -87.33 5.59
CA TYR A 16 -55.40 -87.25 4.69
C TYR A 16 -55.67 -86.34 3.48
N SER A 17 -56.82 -86.47 2.82
CA SER A 17 -57.16 -85.60 1.69
C SER A 17 -57.28 -84.13 2.10
N LYS A 18 -57.84 -83.85 3.28
CA LYS A 18 -57.89 -82.49 3.83
C LYS A 18 -56.49 -81.95 4.10
N ALA A 19 -55.63 -82.72 4.77
CA ALA A 19 -54.25 -82.33 5.05
C ALA A 19 -53.44 -82.12 3.77
N LYS A 20 -53.63 -82.97 2.75
CA LYS A 20 -53.00 -82.84 1.44
C LYS A 20 -53.41 -81.55 0.73
N THR A 21 -54.69 -81.21 0.76
CA THR A 21 -55.21 -79.97 0.15
C THR A 21 -54.62 -78.75 0.85
N LEU A 22 -54.60 -78.73 2.19
CA LEU A 22 -53.98 -77.64 2.94
C LEU A 22 -52.48 -77.52 2.64
N LEU A 23 -51.76 -78.64 2.49
CA LEU A 23 -50.35 -78.63 2.13
C LEU A 23 -50.14 -78.09 0.70
N GLU A 24 -50.97 -78.48 -0.26
CA GLU A 24 -50.95 -77.95 -1.62
C GLU A 24 -51.18 -76.42 -1.61
N ASP A 25 -52.17 -75.93 -0.86
CA ASP A 25 -52.45 -74.50 -0.71
C ASP A 25 -51.26 -73.75 -0.08
N ILE A 26 -50.64 -74.31 0.97
CA ILE A 26 -49.45 -73.74 1.61
C ILE A 26 -48.29 -73.66 0.63
N ILE A 27 -48.01 -74.73 -0.12
CA ILE A 27 -46.93 -74.76 -1.12
C ILE A 27 -47.16 -73.70 -2.19
N VAL A 28 -48.39 -73.55 -2.69
CA VAL A 28 -48.74 -72.52 -3.67
C VAL A 28 -48.55 -71.11 -3.08
N SER A 29 -48.97 -70.88 -1.83
CA SER A 29 -48.78 -69.59 -1.17
C SER A 29 -47.29 -69.27 -0.96
N PHE A 30 -46.49 -70.25 -0.55
CA PHE A 30 -45.06 -70.09 -0.32
C PHE A 30 -44.31 -69.82 -1.62
N ASN A 31 -44.66 -70.50 -2.71
CA ASN A 31 -44.09 -70.22 -4.03
C ASN A 31 -44.41 -68.78 -4.49
N ARG A 32 -45.65 -68.32 -4.29
CA ARG A 32 -46.02 -66.93 -4.61
C ARG A 32 -45.27 -65.92 -3.75
N ASP A 33 -45.10 -66.19 -2.46
CA ASP A 33 -44.35 -65.33 -1.56
C ASP A 33 -42.85 -65.29 -1.93
N LEU A 34 -42.27 -66.43 -2.33
CA LEU A 34 -40.90 -66.50 -2.83
C LEU A 34 -40.71 -65.74 -4.14
N GLU A 35 -41.67 -65.83 -5.07
CA GLU A 35 -41.66 -65.05 -6.31
C GLU A 35 -41.68 -63.54 -6.00
N ARG A 36 -42.61 -63.11 -5.13
CA ARG A 36 -42.69 -61.70 -4.72
C ARG A 36 -41.40 -61.21 -4.06
N GLN A 37 -40.83 -61.99 -3.14
CA GLN A 37 -39.55 -61.64 -2.52
C GLN A 37 -38.40 -61.58 -3.52
N SER A 38 -38.39 -62.47 -4.51
CA SER A 38 -37.38 -62.45 -5.58
C SER A 38 -37.46 -61.19 -6.43
N GLU A 39 -38.68 -60.74 -6.75
CA GLU A 39 -38.92 -59.48 -7.45
C GLU A 39 -38.49 -58.27 -6.63
N GLU A 40 -38.84 -58.23 -5.34
CA GLU A 40 -38.42 -57.17 -4.41
C GLU A 40 -36.88 -57.10 -4.30
N ILE A 41 -36.21 -58.24 -4.13
CA ILE A 41 -34.74 -58.31 -4.07
C ILE A 41 -34.13 -57.81 -5.38
N ARG A 42 -34.72 -58.14 -6.53
CA ARG A 42 -34.24 -57.68 -7.83
C ARG A 42 -34.37 -56.16 -7.97
N SER A 43 -35.50 -55.59 -7.57
CA SER A 43 -35.71 -54.13 -7.56
C SER A 43 -34.72 -53.42 -6.64
N VAL A 44 -34.51 -53.94 -5.42
CA VAL A 44 -33.54 -53.37 -4.48
C VAL A 44 -32.13 -53.46 -5.05
N SER A 45 -31.76 -54.59 -5.65
CA SER A 45 -30.45 -54.79 -6.25
C SER A 45 -30.19 -53.81 -7.40
N GLN A 46 -31.19 -53.56 -8.25
CA GLN A 46 -31.12 -52.53 -9.30
C GLN A 46 -30.95 -51.13 -8.73
N GLY A 47 -31.72 -50.78 -7.68
CA GLY A 47 -31.58 -49.49 -7.00
C GLY A 47 -30.20 -49.31 -6.35
N VAL A 48 -29.64 -50.37 -5.76
CA VAL A 48 -28.28 -50.35 -5.19
C VAL A 48 -27.24 -50.16 -6.30
N GLU A 49 -27.38 -50.84 -7.44
CA GLU A 49 -26.46 -50.69 -8.57
C GLU A 49 -26.50 -49.26 -9.16
N GLU A 50 -27.69 -48.67 -9.30
CA GLU A 50 -27.87 -47.29 -9.73
C GLU A 50 -27.18 -46.30 -8.77
N VAL A 51 -27.40 -46.46 -7.47
CA VAL A 51 -26.75 -45.63 -6.44
C VAL A 51 -25.23 -45.79 -6.47
N LEU A 52 -24.71 -47.02 -6.63
CA LEU A 52 -23.27 -47.25 -6.76
C LEU A 52 -22.68 -46.57 -8.00
N LEU A 53 -23.39 -46.61 -9.13
CA LEU A 53 -23.00 -45.89 -10.35
C LEU A 53 -23.00 -44.37 -10.11
N GLU A 54 -23.98 -43.83 -9.40
CA GLU A 54 -24.04 -42.40 -9.09
C GLU A 54 -22.90 -41.97 -8.14
N ILE A 55 -22.64 -42.75 -7.08
CA ILE A 55 -21.53 -42.54 -6.16
C ILE A 55 -20.19 -42.54 -6.91
N SER A 56 -19.98 -43.50 -7.83
CA SER A 56 -18.74 -43.55 -8.61
C SER A 56 -18.57 -42.35 -9.56
N LYS A 57 -19.65 -41.89 -10.19
CA LYS A 57 -19.65 -40.67 -11.02
C LYS A 57 -19.35 -39.42 -10.21
N LEU A 58 -19.94 -39.27 -9.03
CA LEU A 58 -19.68 -38.13 -8.14
C LEU A 58 -18.23 -38.13 -7.65
N LYS A 59 -17.73 -39.30 -7.20
CA LYS A 59 -16.34 -39.46 -6.75
C LYS A 59 -15.32 -39.06 -7.83
N ASN A 60 -15.58 -39.44 -9.08
CA ASN A 60 -14.68 -39.10 -10.19
C ASN A 60 -14.79 -37.61 -10.58
N ARG A 61 -15.96 -36.98 -10.49
CA ARG A 61 -16.15 -35.56 -10.83
C ARG A 61 -15.60 -34.61 -9.77
N GLU A 62 -15.80 -34.93 -8.49
CA GLU A 62 -15.33 -34.09 -7.39
C GLU A 62 -13.87 -34.34 -7.04
N GLY A 63 -13.38 -35.58 -7.24
CA GLY A 63 -11.99 -35.96 -7.01
C GLY A 63 -11.03 -35.29 -7.99
N ASP A 64 -11.13 -35.57 -9.29
CA ASP A 64 -10.11 -35.13 -10.25
C ASP A 64 -10.12 -33.62 -10.48
N VAL A 65 -11.27 -33.06 -10.86
CA VAL A 65 -11.33 -31.66 -11.33
C VAL A 65 -11.06 -30.67 -10.20
N GLY A 66 -11.51 -30.99 -8.99
CA GLY A 66 -11.25 -30.19 -7.80
C GLY A 66 -9.77 -30.24 -7.41
N LEU A 67 -9.23 -31.45 -7.24
CA LEU A 67 -7.85 -31.65 -6.78
C LEU A 67 -6.82 -31.11 -7.77
N GLU A 68 -6.98 -31.35 -9.08
CA GLU A 68 -6.08 -30.78 -10.09
C GLU A 68 -6.07 -29.25 -10.03
N SER A 69 -7.25 -28.62 -9.94
CA SER A 69 -7.33 -27.15 -9.85
C SER A 69 -6.71 -26.59 -8.56
N PHE A 70 -6.77 -27.34 -7.46
CA PHE A 70 -6.12 -26.96 -6.20
C PHE A 70 -4.62 -27.20 -6.26
N GLU A 71 -4.15 -28.27 -6.88
CA GLU A 71 -2.73 -28.54 -7.10
C GLU A 71 -2.08 -27.47 -7.96
N GLU A 72 -2.72 -27.05 -9.05
CA GLU A 72 -2.27 -25.94 -9.88
C GLU A 72 -2.18 -24.62 -9.10
N ARG A 73 -3.20 -24.31 -8.29
CA ARG A 73 -3.20 -23.11 -7.43
C ARG A 73 -2.11 -23.17 -6.37
N ILE A 74 -1.88 -24.34 -5.77
CA ILE A 74 -0.81 -24.55 -4.79
C ILE A 74 0.56 -24.37 -5.45
N ALA A 75 0.74 -24.85 -6.68
CA ALA A 75 1.96 -24.66 -7.45
C ALA A 75 2.23 -23.18 -7.76
N ASP A 76 1.23 -22.44 -8.26
CA ASP A 76 1.34 -20.98 -8.50
C ASP A 76 1.63 -20.21 -7.20
N ILE A 77 0.97 -20.55 -6.10
CA ILE A 77 1.25 -19.94 -4.79
C ILE A 77 2.69 -20.23 -4.36
N ARG A 78 3.19 -21.46 -4.53
CA ARG A 78 4.57 -21.82 -4.18
C ARG A 78 5.57 -20.98 -4.99
N GLU A 79 5.36 -20.83 -6.29
CA GLU A 79 6.22 -20.01 -7.15
C GLU A 79 6.21 -18.54 -6.71
N ARG A 80 5.02 -17.98 -6.45
CA ARG A 80 4.89 -16.60 -5.95
C ARG A 80 5.59 -16.41 -4.61
N VAL A 81 5.47 -17.36 -3.68
CA VAL A 81 6.19 -17.31 -2.39
C VAL A 81 7.70 -17.31 -2.60
N GLU A 82 8.21 -18.11 -3.54
CA GLU A 82 9.65 -18.12 -3.85
C GLU A 82 10.12 -16.78 -4.44
N THR A 83 9.35 -16.18 -5.36
CA THR A 83 9.67 -14.85 -5.90
C THR A 83 9.68 -13.76 -4.82
N VAL A 84 8.71 -13.80 -3.90
CA VAL A 84 8.64 -12.87 -2.75
C VAL A 84 9.84 -13.07 -1.82
N SER A 85 10.28 -14.31 -1.59
CA SER A 85 11.48 -14.59 -0.79
C SER A 85 12.73 -13.97 -1.42
N LYS A 86 12.92 -14.13 -2.74
CA LYS A 86 14.04 -13.51 -3.47
C LYS A 86 14.01 -11.98 -3.40
N ILE A 87 12.82 -11.38 -3.48
CA ILE A 87 12.65 -9.93 -3.32
C ILE A 87 13.01 -9.49 -1.91
N ARG A 88 12.61 -10.25 -0.88
CA ARG A 88 12.94 -9.97 0.52
C ARG A 88 14.44 -9.94 0.74
N GLU A 89 15.16 -10.96 0.29
CA GLU A 89 16.63 -11.03 0.39
C GLU A 89 17.31 -9.84 -0.30
N ARG A 90 16.82 -9.45 -1.50
CA ARG A 90 17.36 -8.29 -2.22
C ARG A 90 17.08 -6.97 -1.48
N LEU A 91 15.95 -6.86 -0.80
CA LEU A 91 15.61 -5.69 0.01
C LEU A 91 16.45 -5.62 1.27
N GLU A 92 16.65 -6.73 1.98
CA GLU A 92 17.54 -6.83 3.14
C GLU A 92 18.96 -6.35 2.77
N ALA A 93 19.52 -6.88 1.68
CA ALA A 93 20.85 -6.46 1.21
C ALA A 93 20.93 -4.95 0.85
N ARG A 94 19.82 -4.37 0.34
CA ARG A 94 19.74 -2.93 0.05
C ARG A 94 19.64 -2.09 1.32
N ILE A 95 18.92 -2.54 2.32
CA ILE A 95 18.80 -1.88 3.62
C ILE A 95 20.17 -1.85 4.28
N ASP A 96 20.88 -2.98 4.34
CA ASP A 96 22.24 -3.05 4.90
C ASP A 96 23.21 -2.10 4.17
N ALA A 97 23.09 -1.98 2.85
CA ALA A 97 23.90 -1.05 2.07
C ALA A 97 23.54 0.41 2.33
N LEU A 98 22.27 0.72 2.59
CA LEU A 98 21.83 2.05 2.97
C LEU A 98 22.29 2.41 4.38
N ASP A 99 22.22 1.49 5.33
CA ASP A 99 22.68 1.70 6.71
C ASP A 99 24.16 2.04 6.74
N LYS A 100 24.99 1.32 5.98
CA LYS A 100 26.42 1.65 5.81
C LYS A 100 26.64 3.05 5.22
N LYS A 101 25.87 3.43 4.19
CA LYS A 101 25.96 4.77 3.58
C LYS A 101 25.51 5.86 4.55
N ILE A 102 24.49 5.61 5.35
CA ILE A 102 24.00 6.53 6.37
C ILE A 102 25.10 6.74 7.43
N GLU A 103 25.75 5.67 7.88
CA GLU A 103 26.86 5.76 8.83
C GLU A 103 28.05 6.56 8.25
N GLU A 104 28.40 6.36 6.97
CA GLU A 104 29.42 7.17 6.28
C GLU A 104 29.04 8.65 6.19
N VAL A 105 27.76 8.95 5.92
CA VAL A 105 27.26 10.34 5.86
C VAL A 105 27.34 10.99 7.24
N PHE A 106 26.98 10.28 8.32
CA PHE A 106 27.13 10.80 9.68
C PHE A 106 28.59 11.09 10.01
N LYS A 107 29.53 10.19 9.68
CA LYS A 107 30.98 10.44 9.86
C LYS A 107 31.43 11.70 9.11
N ARG A 108 31.01 11.87 7.85
CA ARG A 108 31.33 13.07 7.07
C ARG A 108 30.70 14.34 7.65
N GLN A 109 29.50 14.24 8.20
CA GLN A 109 28.82 15.37 8.86
C GLN A 109 29.57 15.80 10.12
N ASP A 110 30.03 14.86 10.93
CA ASP A 110 30.83 15.14 12.14
C ASP A 110 32.17 15.77 11.76
N GLU A 111 32.88 15.25 10.76
CA GLU A 111 34.11 15.86 10.24
C GLU A 111 33.90 17.28 9.71
N GLN A 112 32.76 17.54 9.05
CA GLN A 112 32.41 18.88 8.57
C GLN A 112 32.10 19.81 9.74
N ALA A 113 31.37 19.34 10.76
CA ALA A 113 31.08 20.11 11.96
C ALA A 113 32.37 20.49 12.71
N GLU A 114 33.33 19.56 12.83
CA GLU A 114 34.65 19.86 13.38
C GLU A 114 35.40 20.92 12.57
N LYS A 115 35.43 20.78 11.23
CA LYS A 115 36.08 21.76 10.34
C LYS A 115 35.44 23.14 10.48
N ILE A 116 34.11 23.22 10.57
CA ILE A 116 33.39 24.46 10.80
C ILE A 116 33.80 25.07 12.15
N SER A 117 33.83 24.30 13.23
CA SER A 117 34.25 24.78 14.56
C SER A 117 35.71 25.29 14.56
N ARG A 118 36.63 24.59 13.88
CA ARG A 118 38.03 25.04 13.72
C ARG A 118 38.13 26.34 12.91
N LEU A 119 37.35 26.47 11.83
CA LEU A 119 37.29 27.68 11.02
C LEU A 119 36.68 28.85 11.79
N GLU A 120 35.61 28.62 12.54
CA GLU A 120 34.99 29.61 13.42
C GLU A 120 35.97 30.09 14.50
N SER A 121 36.71 29.18 15.12
CA SER A 121 37.76 29.50 16.10
C SER A 121 38.91 30.30 15.48
N SER A 122 39.32 29.95 14.26
CA SER A 122 40.35 30.67 13.51
C SER A 122 39.87 32.05 13.07
N LEU A 123 38.61 32.18 12.64
CA LEU A 123 38.00 33.46 12.33
C LEU A 123 37.82 34.32 13.57
N ALA A 124 37.50 33.73 14.72
CA ALA A 124 37.41 34.44 15.99
C ALA A 124 38.78 35.01 16.40
N SER A 125 39.86 34.24 16.29
CA SER A 125 41.21 34.74 16.59
C SER A 125 41.70 35.79 15.59
N LEU A 126 41.40 35.63 14.30
CA LEU A 126 41.63 36.67 13.29
C LEU A 126 40.83 37.95 13.58
N ARG A 127 39.60 37.83 14.05
CA ARG A 127 38.74 38.97 14.41
C ARG A 127 39.23 39.68 15.67
N VAL A 128 39.79 38.96 16.65
CA VAL A 128 40.49 39.56 17.80
C VAL A 128 41.73 40.35 17.34
N ASN A 129 42.55 39.78 16.44
CA ASN A 129 43.71 40.50 15.89
C ASN A 129 43.32 41.74 15.06
N VAL A 130 42.17 41.73 14.39
CA VAL A 130 41.63 42.89 13.65
C VAL A 130 41.04 43.95 14.59
N LEU A 131 40.45 43.55 15.72
CA LEU A 131 39.98 44.48 16.77
C LEU A 131 41.16 45.15 17.48
N GLU A 132 42.27 44.44 17.72
CA GLU A 132 43.52 45.03 18.23
C GLU A 132 44.20 45.98 17.22
N ALA A 133 43.87 45.88 15.92
CA ALA A 133 44.36 46.77 14.86
C ALA A 133 43.52 48.06 14.65
N GLY A 134 42.57 48.37 15.54
CA GLY A 134 41.99 49.72 15.66
C GLY A 134 40.87 50.08 14.69
N LEU A 135 39.74 49.37 14.75
CA LEU A 135 38.45 49.85 14.21
C LEU A 135 37.35 49.66 15.26
N GLU A 136 37.10 50.73 16.02
CA GLU A 136 35.99 50.85 16.95
C GLU A 136 34.62 50.91 16.24
N ASP A 137 33.62 50.33 16.91
CA ASP A 137 32.17 50.53 16.77
C ASP A 137 31.53 50.55 15.37
N ALA A 138 30.96 49.41 15.00
CA ALA A 138 29.78 49.39 14.14
C ALA A 138 28.80 48.30 14.60
N GLU A 139 27.63 48.72 15.10
CA GLU A 139 26.46 47.87 15.34
C GLU A 139 26.20 46.95 14.13
N VAL A 140 26.43 45.64 14.30
CA VAL A 140 26.16 44.65 13.26
C VAL A 140 24.66 44.37 13.22
N LYS A 141 23.90 45.24 12.56
CA LYS A 141 22.62 44.83 11.95
C LYS A 141 22.97 43.87 10.82
N THR A 142 22.38 42.68 10.85
CA THR A 142 22.60 41.55 9.94
C THR A 142 22.13 41.83 8.51
N ALA A 143 22.69 42.86 7.88
CA ALA A 143 22.44 43.19 6.49
C ALA A 143 23.34 42.31 5.61
N ILE A 144 22.72 41.37 4.88
CA ILE A 144 23.40 40.71 3.76
C ILE A 144 23.84 41.82 2.80
N PRO A 145 25.15 41.94 2.47
CA PRO A 145 25.64 42.95 1.54
C PRO A 145 24.98 42.75 0.17
N LEU A 146 24.36 43.79 -0.35
CA LEU A 146 23.80 43.78 -1.70
C LEU A 146 24.98 43.66 -2.67
N ARG A 147 25.08 42.57 -3.45
CA ARG A 147 26.08 42.45 -4.52
C ARG A 147 25.73 43.44 -5.64
N LYS A 148 26.31 44.64 -5.58
CA LYS A 148 25.87 45.83 -6.34
C LYS A 148 26.15 45.80 -7.85
N ASP A 149 26.94 44.88 -8.39
CA ASP A 149 27.51 45.12 -9.72
C ASP A 149 26.93 44.32 -10.90
N LYS A 150 25.79 43.61 -10.76
CA LYS A 150 25.11 42.94 -11.90
C LYS A 150 23.66 42.51 -11.63
N ALA A 151 23.00 43.12 -10.65
CA ALA A 151 21.79 42.62 -10.02
C ALA A 151 20.49 42.79 -10.85
N LEU A 152 20.36 43.88 -11.61
CA LEU A 152 19.10 44.27 -12.24
C LEU A 152 18.83 43.59 -13.60
N SER A 153 19.87 43.18 -14.34
CA SER A 153 19.72 42.60 -15.68
C SER A 153 19.33 41.12 -15.69
N LYS A 154 19.29 40.47 -14.52
CA LYS A 154 18.96 39.04 -14.38
C LYS A 154 17.64 38.78 -13.64
N LEU A 155 16.88 39.82 -13.31
CA LEU A 155 15.58 39.64 -12.66
C LEU A 155 14.55 39.24 -13.70
N THR A 156 13.79 38.19 -13.38
CA THR A 156 12.64 37.78 -14.19
C THR A 156 11.48 38.77 -14.01
N ASP A 157 10.59 38.91 -15.00
CA ASP A 157 9.46 39.85 -14.94
C ASP A 157 8.57 39.65 -13.70
N THR A 158 8.48 38.41 -13.23
CA THR A 158 7.75 38.05 -12.00
C THR A 158 8.47 38.51 -10.74
N GLU A 159 9.81 38.43 -10.69
CA GLU A 159 10.60 38.94 -9.57
C GLU A 159 10.49 40.47 -9.45
N LEU A 160 10.53 41.18 -10.58
CA LEU A 160 10.34 42.63 -10.65
C LEU A 160 8.96 43.03 -10.13
N ARG A 161 7.90 42.36 -10.61
CA ARG A 161 6.53 42.64 -10.19
C ARG A 161 6.33 42.49 -8.69
N VAL A 162 6.97 41.51 -8.05
CA VAL A 162 6.89 41.39 -6.59
C VAL A 162 7.64 42.49 -5.87
N LEU A 163 8.82 42.88 -6.35
CA LEU A 163 9.56 43.99 -5.76
C LEU A 163 8.80 45.32 -5.87
N GLU A 164 8.08 45.54 -6.98
CA GLU A 164 7.18 46.69 -7.16
C GLU A 164 6.00 46.69 -6.18
N ILE A 165 5.37 45.52 -5.96
CA ILE A 165 4.29 45.37 -4.98
C ILE A 165 4.81 45.70 -3.58
N LEU A 166 5.98 45.21 -3.19
CA LEU A 166 6.59 45.50 -1.89
C LEU A 166 7.05 46.95 -1.76
N ALA A 167 7.42 47.60 -2.86
CA ALA A 167 7.78 49.02 -2.88
C ALA A 167 6.55 49.93 -2.74
N THR A 168 5.42 49.54 -3.31
CA THR A 168 4.19 50.35 -3.35
C THR A 168 3.29 50.11 -2.14
N GLU A 169 3.09 48.85 -1.77
CA GLU A 169 2.13 48.43 -0.76
C GLU A 169 2.77 48.06 0.59
N GLY A 170 4.09 48.12 0.69
CA GLY A 170 4.83 47.88 1.93
C GLY A 170 4.99 46.41 2.30
N GLU A 171 5.18 46.17 3.59
CA GLU A 171 5.46 44.84 4.15
C GLU A 171 4.30 43.87 3.95
N LYS A 172 4.60 42.68 3.42
CA LYS A 172 3.58 41.65 3.15
C LYS A 172 4.05 40.25 3.46
N THR A 173 3.09 39.39 3.73
CA THR A 173 3.31 37.95 3.84
C THR A 173 3.37 37.28 2.46
N ALA A 174 4.02 36.12 2.37
CA ALA A 174 4.06 35.34 1.12
C ALA A 174 2.65 35.01 0.58
N SER A 175 1.66 34.83 1.45
CA SER A 175 0.26 34.58 1.06
C SER A 175 -0.39 35.78 0.37
N GLN A 176 -0.14 36.99 0.87
CA GLN A 176 -0.65 38.23 0.26
C GLN A 176 0.04 38.53 -1.08
N ILE A 177 1.35 38.25 -1.17
CA ILE A 177 2.09 38.38 -2.43
C ILE A 177 1.54 37.42 -3.48
N ARG A 178 1.26 36.16 -3.08
CA ARG A 178 0.66 35.14 -3.95
C ARG A 178 -0.65 35.62 -4.58
N GLU A 179 -1.51 36.24 -3.78
CA GLU A 179 -2.81 36.76 -4.22
C GLU A 179 -2.66 37.86 -5.28
N ARG A 180 -1.59 38.65 -5.23
CA ARG A 180 -1.32 39.71 -6.22
C ARG A 180 -0.68 39.22 -7.51
N ILE A 181 0.11 38.16 -7.46
CA ILE A 181 0.80 37.60 -8.64
C ILE A 181 0.07 36.41 -9.28
N ASN A 182 -1.02 35.91 -8.68
CA ASN A 182 -1.81 34.76 -9.14
C ASN A 182 -0.97 33.50 -9.47
N LEU A 183 0.10 33.25 -8.70
CA LEU A 183 0.92 32.05 -8.83
C LEU A 183 0.61 31.00 -7.76
N THR A 184 1.12 29.78 -7.95
CA THR A 184 1.00 28.72 -6.95
C THR A 184 1.76 29.07 -5.66
N ARG A 185 1.31 28.49 -4.54
CA ARG A 185 1.97 28.65 -3.22
C ARG A 185 3.45 28.27 -3.27
N GLU A 186 3.78 27.23 -4.02
CA GLU A 186 5.15 26.75 -4.18
C GLU A 186 6.01 27.75 -4.96
N HIS A 187 5.51 28.23 -6.12
CA HIS A 187 6.25 29.19 -6.94
C HIS A 187 6.52 30.49 -6.18
N THR A 188 5.52 31.00 -5.44
CA THR A 188 5.68 32.20 -4.61
C THR A 188 6.72 31.98 -3.50
N SER A 189 6.71 30.80 -2.86
CA SER A 189 7.69 30.47 -1.81
C SER A 189 9.11 30.39 -2.37
N ARG A 190 9.29 29.78 -3.55
CA ARG A 190 10.57 29.70 -4.26
C ARG A 190 11.08 31.09 -4.64
N LEU A 191 10.19 31.95 -5.15
CA LEU A 191 10.48 33.34 -5.51
C LEU A 191 10.93 34.15 -4.27
N MET A 192 10.20 34.05 -3.16
CA MET A 192 10.54 34.76 -1.93
C MET A 192 11.87 34.29 -1.33
N LYS A 193 12.16 32.99 -1.43
CA LYS A 193 13.47 32.44 -1.04
C LYS A 193 14.59 32.96 -1.94
N SER A 194 14.37 33.05 -3.26
CA SER A 194 15.33 33.61 -4.23
C SER A 194 15.65 35.07 -3.92
N LEU A 195 14.61 35.91 -3.75
CA LEU A 195 14.78 37.34 -3.47
C LEU A 195 15.48 37.60 -2.13
N TYR A 196 15.18 36.80 -1.10
CA TYR A 196 15.86 36.88 0.20
C TYR A 196 17.33 36.48 0.07
N SER A 197 17.62 35.36 -0.60
CA SER A 197 18.99 34.87 -0.80
C SER A 197 19.85 35.84 -1.61
N ARG A 198 19.24 36.62 -2.51
CA ARG A 198 19.92 37.66 -3.30
C ARG A 198 20.03 39.01 -2.57
N GLY A 199 19.42 39.15 -1.39
CA GLY A 199 19.48 40.35 -0.56
C GLY A 199 18.58 41.50 -1.02
N TYR A 200 17.57 41.24 -1.86
CA TYR A 200 16.62 42.26 -2.31
C TYR A 200 15.50 42.53 -1.30
N VAL A 201 15.14 41.50 -0.53
CA VAL A 201 14.11 41.57 0.51
C VAL A 201 14.67 41.03 1.81
N GLU A 202 14.26 41.66 2.91
CA GLU A 202 14.50 41.19 4.26
C GLU A 202 13.24 40.46 4.74
N ARG A 203 13.42 39.46 5.60
CA ARG A 203 12.30 38.71 6.20
C ARG A 203 12.37 38.84 7.71
N ASN A 204 11.26 39.23 8.33
CA ASN A 204 11.15 39.17 9.78
C ASN A 204 10.88 37.72 10.20
N THR A 205 11.82 37.11 10.93
CA THR A 205 11.74 35.73 11.42
C THR A 205 11.12 35.60 12.81
N GLU A 206 10.78 36.71 13.46
CA GLU A 206 10.19 36.74 14.81
C GLU A 206 8.76 36.19 14.84
N ARG A 207 8.02 36.32 13.73
CA ARG A 207 6.62 35.88 13.62
C ARG A 207 6.40 34.98 12.39
N ARG A 208 5.53 33.98 12.55
CA ARG A 208 5.01 33.15 11.46
C ARG A 208 3.55 33.54 11.19
N PRO A 209 3.12 33.72 9.93
CA PRO A 209 3.89 33.62 8.69
C PRO A 209 4.92 34.76 8.53
N TYR A 210 6.03 34.48 7.84
CA TYR A 210 7.09 35.47 7.62
C TYR A 210 6.58 36.69 6.84
N ILE A 211 7.00 37.86 7.31
CA ILE A 211 6.72 39.15 6.68
C ILE A 211 7.96 39.58 5.89
N TYR A 212 7.77 39.98 4.64
CA TYR A 212 8.82 40.40 3.73
C TYR A 212 8.78 41.92 3.56
N GLN A 213 9.96 42.55 3.64
CA GLN A 213 10.16 43.97 3.43
C GLN A 213 11.21 44.19 2.34
N ILE A 214 11.00 45.17 1.45
CA ILE A 214 12.01 45.54 0.48
C ILE A 214 13.15 46.32 1.15
N LYS A 215 14.40 45.98 0.82
CA LYS A 215 15.58 46.70 1.32
C LYS A 215 15.61 48.13 0.76
N ARG A 216 16.07 49.09 1.58
CA ARG A 216 16.18 50.52 1.17
C ARG A 216 16.97 50.70 -0.12
N GLU A 217 18.11 50.02 -0.23
CA GLU A 217 18.98 50.06 -1.41
C GLU A 217 18.24 49.58 -2.68
N MET A 218 17.42 48.53 -2.57
CA MET A 218 16.66 48.00 -3.70
C MET A 218 15.50 48.92 -4.09
N ARG A 219 14.88 49.59 -3.12
CA ARG A 219 13.82 50.59 -3.37
C ARG A 219 14.36 51.79 -4.17
N GLU A 220 15.58 52.24 -3.90
CA GLU A 220 16.23 53.32 -4.66
C GLU A 220 16.58 52.89 -6.09
N LEU A 221 17.04 51.66 -6.27
CA LEU A 221 17.30 51.10 -7.62
C LEU A 221 16.04 51.04 -8.48
N LEU A 222 14.89 50.65 -7.91
CA LEU A 222 13.61 50.65 -8.63
C LEU A 222 13.15 52.05 -9.03
N LYS A 223 13.35 53.06 -8.17
CA LYS A 223 13.01 54.45 -8.50
C LYS A 223 13.84 54.98 -9.67
N ARG A 224 15.16 54.79 -9.64
CA ARG A 224 16.06 55.19 -10.73
C ARG A 224 15.69 54.53 -12.06
N ARG A 225 15.26 53.26 -12.03
CA ARG A 225 14.79 52.58 -13.23
C ARG A 225 13.51 53.18 -13.79
N ARG A 226 12.53 53.46 -12.91
CA ARG A 226 11.27 54.10 -13.32
C ARG A 226 11.48 55.48 -13.94
N GLU A 227 12.49 56.22 -13.50
CA GLU A 227 12.90 57.50 -14.08
C GLU A 227 13.63 57.37 -15.42
N LEU A 228 14.20 56.19 -15.73
CA LEU A 228 14.87 55.90 -17.01
C LEU A 228 13.92 55.32 -18.06
N GLU A 229 12.79 54.75 -17.64
CA GLU A 229 11.77 54.14 -18.51
C GLU A 229 10.53 55.06 -18.72
N ALA A 230 10.52 56.27 -18.15
CA ALA A 230 9.49 57.30 -18.31
C ALA A 230 9.98 58.45 -19.22
#